data_AF-A0A6V7KE53-F1
#
_entry.id   AF-A0A6V7KE53-F1
#
_cell.length_a   1.000
_cell.length_b   1.000
_cell.length_c   1.000
_cell.angle_alpha   90.00
_cell.angle_beta   90.00
_cell.angle_gamma   90.00
#
_symmetry.space_group_name_H-M   'P 1'
#
loop_
_entity.id
_entity.type
_entity.pdbx_description
1 polymer ?
#
loop_
_entity_poly.entity_id
_entity_poly.type
_entity_poly.pdbx_seq_one_letter_code
_entity_poly.pdbx_strand_id
1 'polypeptide(L)'
;VKPKKPVTIEKKINGEKNGGTRVVRLQKRRANYPTSNPITVHHAKKCFSKHTRYVRPTLVPGTVCIVLAGPHKGKRVVLLKVLNSGLLLVN
;
A
#
# COMPACT_ATOMS: atom_id res chain seq x y z
N VAL A 1 -15.16 -23.19 -16.73
CA VAL A 1 -15.69 -21.82 -16.96
C VAL A 1 -15.65 -21.05 -15.64
N LYS A 2 -15.02 -19.87 -15.56
CA LYS A 2 -14.96 -19.08 -14.29
C LYS A 2 -16.38 -18.60 -13.93
N PRO A 3 -16.84 -18.75 -12.67
CA PRO A 3 -18.18 -18.30 -12.27
C PRO A 3 -18.29 -16.78 -12.37
N LYS A 4 -19.42 -16.30 -12.90
CA LYS A 4 -19.71 -14.86 -13.04
C LYS A 4 -19.95 -14.27 -11.65
N LYS A 5 -19.22 -13.21 -11.30
CA LYS A 5 -19.45 -12.48 -10.05
C LYS A 5 -20.87 -11.90 -10.04
N PRO A 6 -21.64 -12.05 -8.95
CA PRO A 6 -22.98 -11.47 -8.87
C PRO A 6 -22.91 -9.94 -8.86
N VAL A 7 -23.86 -9.29 -9.52
CA VAL A 7 -23.97 -7.82 -9.58
C VAL A 7 -25.01 -7.30 -8.58
N THR A 8 -25.97 -8.13 -8.24
CA THR A 8 -27.11 -7.84 -7.38
C THR A 8 -27.24 -8.90 -6.30
N ILE A 9 -27.75 -8.48 -5.15
CA ILE A 9 -28.11 -9.35 -4.03
C ILE A 9 -29.59 -9.14 -3.72
N GLU A 10 -30.31 -10.22 -3.49
CA GLU A 10 -31.65 -10.20 -2.93
C GLU A 10 -31.56 -9.91 -1.43
N LYS A 11 -32.13 -8.79 -1.01
CA LYS A 11 -32.26 -8.42 0.39
C LYS A 11 -33.69 -8.69 0.82
N LYS A 12 -33.87 -9.50 1.86
CA LYS A 12 -35.16 -9.66 2.53
C LYS A 12 -35.56 -8.34 3.19
N ILE A 13 -36.81 -7.93 3.01
CA ILE A 13 -37.38 -6.72 3.59
C ILE A 13 -38.44 -7.14 4.61
N ASN A 14 -38.37 -6.53 5.78
CA ASN A 14 -39.29 -6.79 6.88
C ASN A 14 -40.59 -5.98 6.72
N GLY A 15 -41.69 -6.55 7.22
CA GLY A 15 -43.04 -5.97 7.18
C GLY A 15 -43.99 -6.76 6.26
N GLU A 16 -45.19 -7.04 6.77
CA GLU A 16 -46.17 -7.96 6.15
C GLU A 16 -46.66 -7.51 4.76
N LYS A 17 -46.75 -6.20 4.52
CA LYS A 17 -47.22 -5.62 3.25
C LYS A 17 -46.09 -5.06 2.35
N ASN A 18 -44.82 -5.38 2.64
CA ASN A 18 -43.64 -4.81 1.95
C ASN A 18 -43.07 -5.69 0.81
N GLY A 19 -43.75 -6.78 0.43
CA GLY A 19 -43.36 -7.60 -0.73
C GLY A 19 -42.11 -8.49 -0.52
N GLY A 20 -41.63 -8.64 0.72
CA GLY A 20 -40.70 -9.70 1.13
C GLY A 20 -39.24 -9.55 0.72
N THR A 21 -38.92 -9.25 -0.54
CA THR A 21 -37.52 -9.16 -1.03
C THR A 21 -37.34 -8.02 -2.02
N ARG A 22 -36.14 -7.39 -2.03
CA ARG A 22 -35.71 -6.50 -3.10
C ARG A 22 -34.36 -6.89 -3.64
N VAL A 23 -34.24 -6.83 -4.94
CA VAL A 23 -32.98 -6.99 -5.66
C VAL A 23 -32.21 -5.66 -5.58
N VAL A 24 -31.05 -5.65 -4.93
CA VAL A 24 -30.22 -4.45 -4.74
C VAL A 24 -28.84 -4.68 -5.36
N ARG A 25 -28.31 -3.69 -6.10
CA ARG A 25 -26.94 -3.75 -6.62
C ARG A 25 -25.92 -3.73 -5.49
N LEU A 26 -24.87 -4.54 -5.62
CA LEU A 26 -23.74 -4.58 -4.67
C LEU A 26 -23.01 -3.24 -4.57
N GLN A 27 -22.75 -2.62 -5.72
CA GLN A 27 -22.16 -1.29 -5.82
C GLN A 27 -23.18 -0.37 -6.49
N LYS A 28 -23.59 0.70 -5.80
CA LYS A 28 -24.46 1.73 -6.37
C LYS A 28 -23.69 2.50 -7.44
N ARG A 29 -24.41 2.97 -8.47
CA ARG A 29 -23.83 3.86 -9.48
C ARG A 29 -23.55 5.23 -8.87
N ARG A 30 -22.56 5.94 -9.41
CA ARG A 30 -22.31 7.34 -9.06
C ARG A 30 -23.48 8.19 -9.60
N ALA A 31 -23.89 9.19 -8.82
CA ALA A 31 -24.94 10.13 -9.23
C ALA A 31 -24.39 11.28 -10.08
N ASN A 32 -23.13 11.64 -9.90
CA ASN A 32 -22.45 12.71 -10.64
C ASN A 32 -21.30 12.13 -11.48
N TYR A 33 -21.14 12.63 -12.70
CA TYR A 33 -20.10 12.25 -13.66
C TYR A 33 -19.38 13.50 -14.15
N PRO A 34 -18.04 13.45 -14.33
CA PRO A 34 -17.32 14.56 -14.92
C PRO A 34 -17.67 14.69 -16.41
N THR A 35 -17.62 15.92 -16.94
CA THR A 35 -17.86 16.19 -18.38
C THR A 35 -16.79 15.56 -19.28
N SER A 36 -15.56 15.45 -18.78
CA SER A 36 -14.44 14.79 -19.46
C SER A 36 -13.71 13.85 -18.50
N ASN A 37 -13.17 12.76 -19.05
CA ASN A 37 -12.36 11.83 -18.26
C ASN A 37 -10.96 12.43 -18.02
N PRO A 38 -10.41 12.33 -16.79
CA PRO A 38 -9.03 12.74 -16.55
C PRO A 38 -8.06 11.84 -17.30
N ILE A 39 -6.97 12.42 -17.79
CA ILE A 39 -5.89 11.68 -18.46
C ILE A 39 -5.19 10.79 -17.43
N THR A 40 -5.16 9.48 -17.68
CA THR A 40 -4.47 8.54 -16.80
C THR A 40 -2.97 8.57 -17.06
N VAL A 41 -2.17 8.82 -16.02
CA VAL A 41 -0.71 8.73 -16.10
C VAL A 41 -0.22 7.29 -16.06
N HIS A 42 0.91 7.00 -16.71
CA HIS A 42 1.57 5.70 -16.61
C HIS A 42 2.31 5.58 -15.28
N HIS A 43 1.87 4.64 -14.44
CA HIS A 43 2.51 4.40 -13.14
C HIS A 43 3.79 3.58 -13.26
N ALA A 44 4.71 3.78 -12.31
CA ALA A 44 5.88 2.94 -12.14
C ALA A 44 5.50 1.48 -11.87
N LYS A 45 6.33 0.53 -12.35
CA LYS A 45 6.05 -0.91 -12.24
C LYS A 45 6.01 -1.44 -10.80
N LYS A 46 6.77 -0.83 -9.88
CA LYS A 46 6.87 -1.25 -8.47
C LYS A 46 6.83 -0.03 -7.55
N CYS A 47 6.15 -0.19 -6.42
CA CYS A 47 6.20 0.78 -5.32
C CYS A 47 7.45 0.55 -4.46
N PHE A 48 7.91 1.59 -3.76
CA PHE A 48 9.08 1.55 -2.88
C PHE A 48 9.08 0.42 -1.85
N SER A 49 7.91 0.03 -1.34
CA SER A 49 7.73 -1.07 -0.39
C SER A 49 8.09 -2.44 -0.98
N LYS A 50 8.09 -2.59 -2.32
CA LYS A 50 8.42 -3.81 -3.04
C LYS A 50 9.82 -3.80 -3.65
N HIS A 51 10.62 -2.76 -3.40
CA HIS A 51 11.99 -2.70 -3.89
C HIS A 51 12.90 -3.58 -3.05
N THR A 52 13.75 -4.36 -3.72
CA THR A 52 14.84 -5.10 -3.08
C THR A 52 15.84 -4.13 -2.46
N ARG A 53 16.24 -4.37 -1.22
CA ARG A 53 17.23 -3.56 -0.50
C ARG A 53 18.59 -4.25 -0.53
N TYR A 54 19.59 -3.55 -1.04
CA TYR A 54 20.97 -4.03 -1.10
C TYR A 54 21.80 -3.24 -0.10
N VAL A 55 22.62 -3.95 0.66
CA VAL A 55 23.58 -3.37 1.62
C VAL A 55 24.96 -3.89 1.29
N ARG A 56 25.98 -3.06 1.49
CA ARG A 56 27.38 -3.43 1.25
C ARG A 56 27.77 -4.58 2.19
N PRO A 57 28.54 -5.58 1.72
CA PRO A 57 28.92 -6.73 2.55
C PRO A 57 29.77 -6.35 3.77
N THR A 58 30.46 -5.20 3.71
CA THR A 58 31.26 -4.67 4.83
C THR A 58 30.43 -4.09 5.96
N LEU A 59 29.12 -3.85 5.77
CA LEU A 59 28.22 -3.27 6.77
C LEU A 59 27.52 -4.39 7.54
N VAL A 60 28.26 -5.03 8.42
CA VAL A 60 27.78 -6.10 9.30
C VAL A 60 27.35 -5.49 10.65
N PRO A 61 26.30 -6.00 11.32
CA PRO A 61 26.00 -5.62 12.70
C PRO A 61 27.25 -5.63 13.60
N GLY A 62 27.49 -4.54 14.32
CA GLY A 62 28.68 -4.31 15.15
C GLY A 62 29.77 -3.46 14.49
N THR A 63 29.71 -3.20 13.18
CA THR A 63 30.73 -2.37 12.52
C THR A 63 30.66 -0.91 12.95
N VAL A 64 31.81 -0.30 13.23
CA VAL A 64 31.92 1.15 13.48
C VAL A 64 31.84 1.90 12.15
N CYS A 65 30.85 2.77 12.03
CA CYS A 65 30.62 3.63 10.88
C CYS A 65 30.97 5.09 11.24
N ILE A 66 31.38 5.87 10.24
CA ILE A 66 31.55 7.33 10.38
C ILE A 66 30.38 7.99 9.67
N VAL A 67 29.60 8.77 10.41
CA VAL A 67 28.50 9.53 9.83
C VAL A 67 29.08 10.71 9.05
N LEU A 68 28.79 10.80 7.75
CA LEU A 68 29.36 11.84 6.88
C LEU A 68 28.49 13.10 6.78
N ALA A 69 27.20 13.01 7.14
CA ALA A 69 26.23 14.08 6.98
C ALA A 69 25.28 14.16 8.18
N GLY A 70 24.69 15.35 8.38
CA GLY A 70 23.78 15.63 9.49
C GLY A 70 24.49 16.11 10.77
N PRO A 71 23.72 16.35 11.86
CA PRO A 71 24.25 16.93 13.10
C PRO A 71 25.33 16.09 13.80
N HIS A 72 25.39 14.79 13.51
CA HIS A 72 26.37 13.85 14.07
C HIS A 72 27.53 13.55 13.11
N LYS A 73 27.77 14.42 12.13
CA LYS A 73 28.88 14.29 11.18
C LYS A 73 30.23 14.15 11.91
N GLY A 74 31.05 13.22 11.46
CA GLY A 74 32.37 12.92 12.02
C GLY A 74 32.35 12.01 13.25
N LYS A 75 31.18 11.75 13.85
CA LYS A 75 31.08 10.80 14.97
C LYS A 75 31.25 9.37 14.47
N ARG A 76 31.92 8.56 15.29
CA ARG A 76 32.04 7.12 15.14
C ARG A 76 30.88 6.47 15.87
N VAL A 77 30.10 5.65 15.17
CA VAL A 77 28.83 5.14 15.65
C VAL A 77 28.70 3.66 15.31
N VAL A 78 28.01 2.85 16.14
CA VAL A 78 27.96 1.39 15.94
C VAL A 78 26.71 1.02 15.14
N LEU A 79 26.88 0.22 14.08
CA LEU A 79 25.77 -0.31 13.30
C LEU A 79 25.07 -1.45 14.06
N LEU A 80 23.76 -1.34 14.30
CA LEU A 80 23.00 -2.38 14.99
C LEU A 80 22.34 -3.37 14.01
N LYS A 81 21.60 -2.85 13.02
CA LYS A 81 20.83 -3.67 12.07
C LYS A 81 20.44 -2.87 10.83
N VAL A 82 20.18 -3.56 9.72
CA VAL A 82 19.53 -3.00 8.52
C VAL A 82 18.01 -3.13 8.65
N LEU A 83 17.28 -2.03 8.49
CA LEU A 83 15.81 -2.01 8.51
C LEU A 83 15.22 -2.51 7.19
N ASN A 84 13.96 -2.94 7.20
CA ASN A 84 13.22 -3.34 5.98
C ASN A 84 13.13 -2.21 4.95
N SER A 85 13.24 -0.96 5.39
CA SER A 85 13.32 0.22 4.53
C SER A 85 14.70 0.41 3.88
N GLY A 86 15.69 -0.42 4.17
CA GLY A 86 17.08 -0.30 3.70
C GLY A 86 17.91 0.73 4.45
N LEU A 87 17.33 1.42 5.44
CA LEU A 87 18.06 2.33 6.31
C LEU A 87 18.84 1.57 7.39
N LEU A 88 19.92 2.18 7.88
CA LEU A 88 20.79 1.61 8.89
C LEU A 88 20.37 2.10 10.28
N LEU A 89 20.12 1.17 11.20
CA LEU A 89 19.90 1.48 12.62
C LEU A 89 21.26 1.54 13.32
N VAL A 90 21.49 2.63 14.06
CA VAL A 90 22.81 3.04 14.54
C VAL A 90 22.68 3.56 15.98
N ASN A 91 23.68 3.29 16.85
CA ASN A 91 23.75 3.76 18.26
C ASN A 91 25.01 4.58 18.53
#